data_AF-A0A3B9JXB8-F1
#
_entry.id   AF-A0A3B9JXB8-F1
#
_cell.length_a   1.000
_cell.length_b   1.000
_cell.length_c   1.000
_cell.angle_alpha   90.00
_cell.angle_beta   90.00
_cell.angle_gamma   90.00
#
_symmetry.space_group_name_H-M   'P 1'
#
loop_
_entity.id
_entity.type
_entity.pdbx_description
1 polymer ?
#
loop_
_entity_poly.entity_id
_entity_poly.type
_entity_poly.pdbx_seq_one_letter_code
_entity_poly.pdbx_strand_id
1 'polypeptide(L)'
;MKNITFGLDTFGNVSLDESGNPVSAAQVIRDVLAQGQLADELGLNNFNIGEHHRDDFAVTAPDTILAGLATTTKNIILGTGVTV
;
A
#
# COMPACT_ATOMS: atom_id res chain seq x y z
N MET A 1 -1.80 -30.44 6.54
CA MET A 1 -2.11 -29.51 5.43
C MET A 1 -1.18 -28.31 5.56
N LYS A 2 -0.63 -27.77 4.45
CA LYS A 2 0.13 -26.51 4.51
C LYS A 2 -0.84 -25.37 4.79
N ASN A 3 -0.54 -24.50 5.75
CA ASN A 3 -1.23 -23.22 5.88
C ASN A 3 -0.83 -22.34 4.70
N ILE A 4 -1.81 -21.96 3.87
CA ILE A 4 -1.63 -20.98 2.80
C ILE A 4 -2.06 -19.63 3.36
N THR A 5 -1.25 -18.61 3.10
CA THR A 5 -1.58 -17.22 3.42
C THR A 5 -1.69 -16.41 2.15
N PHE A 6 -2.52 -15.36 2.19
CA PHE A 6 -2.71 -14.42 1.10
C PHE A 6 -2.37 -13.03 1.59
N GLY A 7 -1.57 -12.29 0.81
CA GLY A 7 -1.18 -10.92 1.08
C GLY A 7 -1.30 -10.08 -0.19
N LEU A 8 -1.13 -8.77 -0.02
CA LEU A 8 -1.13 -7.79 -1.10
C LEU A 8 0.18 -7.03 -1.13
N ASP A 9 0.59 -6.67 -2.34
CA ASP A 9 1.74 -5.83 -2.61
C ASP A 9 1.31 -4.66 -3.49
N THR A 10 1.85 -3.48 -3.23
CA THR A 10 1.65 -2.29 -4.09
C THR A 10 2.92 -1.48 -4.19
N PHE A 11 3.10 -0.82 -5.32
CA PHE A 11 4.15 0.18 -5.52
C PHE A 11 3.62 1.61 -5.37
N GLY A 12 2.31 1.77 -5.15
CA GLY A 12 1.65 3.07 -5.13
C GLY A 12 1.75 3.79 -6.47
N ASN A 13 1.52 3.07 -7.56
CA ASN A 13 1.41 3.64 -8.91
C ASN A 13 0.42 4.81 -8.94
N VAL A 14 0.75 5.85 -9.68
CA VAL A 14 -0.21 6.91 -9.97
C VAL A 14 -1.35 6.33 -10.82
N SER A 15 -2.54 6.24 -10.22
CA SER A 15 -3.76 5.78 -10.86
C SER A 15 -4.37 6.87 -11.75
N LEU A 16 -5.29 6.47 -12.62
CA LEU A 16 -6.10 7.38 -13.41
C LEU A 16 -7.51 7.46 -12.82
N ASP A 17 -8.11 8.65 -12.88
CA ASP A 17 -9.54 8.83 -12.60
C ASP A 17 -10.41 8.25 -13.73
N GLU A 18 -11.74 8.30 -13.56
CA GLU A 18 -12.69 7.80 -14.56
C GLU A 18 -12.63 8.57 -15.90
N SER A 19 -12.08 9.79 -15.90
CA SER A 19 -11.85 10.59 -17.10
C SER A 19 -10.48 10.33 -17.74
N GLY A 20 -9.67 9.45 -17.15
CA GLY A 20 -8.33 9.12 -17.62
C GLY A 20 -7.24 10.09 -17.18
N ASN A 21 -7.52 11.03 -16.27
CA ASN A 21 -6.51 11.96 -15.75
C ASN A 21 -5.72 11.33 -14.60
N PRO A 22 -4.41 11.63 -14.49
CA PRO A 22 -3.62 11.20 -13.35
C PRO A 22 -4.16 11.73 -12.02
N VAL A 23 -4.32 10.82 -11.06
CA VAL A 23 -4.66 11.15 -9.68
C VAL A 23 -3.42 11.74 -8.99
N SER A 24 -3.60 12.76 -8.16
CA SER A 24 -2.46 13.35 -7.43
C SER A 24 -1.78 12.31 -6.51
N ALA A 25 -0.45 12.40 -6.36
CA ALA A 25 0.29 11.51 -5.44
C ALA A 25 -0.26 11.53 -4.01
N ALA A 26 -0.72 12.70 -3.53
CA ALA A 26 -1.34 12.82 -2.21
C ALA A 26 -2.64 11.99 -2.09
N GLN A 27 -3.42 11.89 -3.17
CA GLN A 27 -4.62 11.06 -3.18
C GLN A 27 -4.26 9.58 -3.30
N VAL A 28 -3.30 9.21 -4.15
CA VAL A 28 -2.80 7.84 -4.23
C VAL A 28 -2.31 7.34 -2.87
N ILE A 29 -1.58 8.16 -2.10
CA ILE A 29 -1.14 7.80 -0.75
C ILE A 29 -2.34 7.55 0.18
N ARG A 30 -3.39 8.38 0.11
CA ARG A 30 -4.63 8.16 0.88
C ARG A 30 -5.35 6.88 0.46
N ASP A 31 -5.36 6.58 -0.83
CA ASP A 31 -5.95 5.36 -1.36
C ASP A 31 -5.18 4.12 -0.89
N VAL A 32 -3.84 4.15 -0.90
CA VAL A 32 -2.98 3.09 -0.35
C VAL A 32 -3.23 2.89 1.15
N LEU A 33 -3.39 3.96 1.92
CA LEU A 33 -3.76 3.86 3.34
C LEU A 33 -5.13 3.18 3.51
N ALA A 34 -6.13 3.60 2.73
CA ALA A 34 -7.47 3.00 2.77
C ALA A 34 -7.46 1.52 2.35
N GLN A 35 -6.66 1.16 1.35
CA GLN A 35 -6.47 -0.23 0.92
C GLN A 35 -5.82 -1.08 2.01
N GLY A 36 -4.80 -0.58 2.70
CA GLY A 36 -4.16 -1.29 3.81
C GLY A 36 -5.10 -1.49 5.02
N GLN A 37 -5.92 -0.48 5.33
CA GLN A 37 -6.97 -0.57 6.34
C GLN A 37 -8.01 -1.63 5.98
N LEU A 38 -8.52 -1.60 4.74
CA LEU A 38 -9.48 -2.57 4.26
C LEU A 38 -8.88 -3.99 4.23
N ALA A 39 -7.61 -4.14 3.87
CA ALA A 39 -6.92 -5.42 3.87
C ALA A 39 -6.86 -6.04 5.28
N ASP A 40 -6.63 -5.22 6.31
CA ASP A 40 -6.68 -5.64 7.72
C ASP A 40 -8.10 -6.07 8.13
N GLU A 41 -9.11 -5.28 7.78
CA GLU A 41 -10.52 -5.60 8.06
C GLU A 41 -10.97 -6.92 7.41
N LEU A 42 -10.45 -7.22 6.22
CA LEU A 42 -10.74 -8.44 5.48
C LEU A 42 -9.92 -9.65 5.93
N GLY A 43 -8.98 -9.48 6.87
CA GLY A 43 -8.18 -10.58 7.42
C GLY A 43 -7.09 -11.09 6.49
N LEU A 44 -6.56 -10.24 5.59
CA LEU A 44 -5.38 -10.58 4.80
C LEU A 44 -4.14 -10.66 5.69
N ASN A 45 -3.18 -11.49 5.29
CA ASN A 45 -2.01 -11.78 6.13
C ASN A 45 -0.99 -10.64 6.11
N ASN A 46 -0.75 -10.05 4.93
CA ASN A 46 0.27 -9.05 4.71
C ASN A 46 -0.22 -7.93 3.80
N PHE A 47 0.30 -6.73 4.03
CA PHE A 47 0.22 -5.60 3.10
C PHE A 47 1.62 -5.00 2.97
N ASN A 48 2.25 -5.17 1.80
CA ASN A 48 3.59 -4.67 1.56
C ASN A 48 3.62 -3.53 0.56
N ILE A 49 4.53 -2.58 0.78
CA ILE A 49 4.69 -1.39 -0.05
C ILE A 49 6.12 -1.33 -0.59
N GLY A 50 6.27 -1.20 -1.91
CA GLY A 50 7.56 -1.08 -2.58
C GLY A 50 8.05 0.36 -2.70
N GLU A 51 9.38 0.52 -2.75
CA GLU A 51 10.06 1.80 -2.96
C GLU A 51 10.30 2.10 -4.44
N HIS A 52 9.86 3.27 -4.93
CA HIS A 52 10.12 3.73 -6.28
C HIS A 52 10.51 5.21 -6.32
N HIS A 53 11.48 5.55 -7.20
CA HIS A 53 11.98 6.92 -7.42
C HIS A 53 11.72 7.37 -8.87
N ARG A 54 10.45 7.43 -9.25
CA ARG A 54 9.98 7.84 -10.59
C ARG A 54 8.67 8.61 -10.47
N ASP A 55 8.42 9.51 -11.41
CA ASP A 55 7.23 10.38 -11.41
C ASP A 55 5.90 9.63 -11.54
N ASP A 56 5.91 8.38 -12.03
CA ASP A 56 4.72 7.54 -12.17
C ASP A 56 4.38 6.70 -10.91
N PHE A 57 5.10 6.92 -9.80
CA PHE A 57 4.84 6.31 -8.50
C PHE A 57 4.78 7.37 -7.39
N ALA A 58 3.81 7.23 -6.48
CA ALA A 58 3.63 8.15 -5.37
C ALA A 58 4.48 7.81 -4.14
N VAL A 59 5.12 6.62 -4.10
CA VAL A 59 5.76 6.09 -2.90
C VAL A 59 7.27 5.94 -3.07
N THR A 60 8.00 6.90 -2.52
CA THR A 60 9.48 6.90 -2.43
C THR A 60 10.00 6.50 -1.06
N ALA A 61 9.15 6.55 -0.03
CA ALA A 61 9.50 6.25 1.35
C ALA A 61 8.41 5.35 1.98
N PRO A 62 8.41 4.03 1.69
CA PRO A 62 7.35 3.12 2.12
C PRO A 62 7.17 3.11 3.65
N ASP A 63 8.25 3.22 4.42
CA ASP A 63 8.24 3.24 5.88
C ASP A 63 7.34 4.34 6.46
N THR A 64 7.23 5.49 5.78
CA THR A 64 6.35 6.59 6.23
C THR A 64 4.88 6.20 6.13
N ILE A 65 4.51 5.48 5.07
CA ILE A 65 3.13 5.02 4.86
C ILE A 65 2.82 3.84 5.77
N LEU A 66 3.76 2.90 5.93
CA LEU A 66 3.65 1.77 6.85
C LEU A 66 3.49 2.25 8.30
N ALA A 67 4.22 3.29 8.72
CA ALA A 67 4.04 3.92 10.02
C ALA A 67 2.63 4.51 10.19
N GLY A 68 2.07 5.13 9.15
CA GLY A 68 0.67 5.58 9.14
C GLY A 68 -0.32 4.42 9.33
N LEU A 69 -0.16 3.35 8.53
CA LEU A 69 -1.00 2.15 8.61
C LEU A 69 -0.96 1.51 10.00
N ALA A 70 0.21 1.44 10.63
CA ALA A 70 0.39 0.86 11.96
C ALA A 70 -0.46 1.55 13.04
N THR A 71 -0.87 2.81 12.84
CA THR A 71 -1.77 3.52 13.78
C THR A 71 -3.24 3.14 13.60
N THR A 72 -3.60 2.60 12.42
CA THR A 72 -5.00 2.38 12.00
C THR A 72 -5.36 0.91 11.80
N THR A 73 -4.39 0.00 11.72
CA THR A 73 -4.61 -1.45 11.60
C THR A 73 -4.37 -2.19 12.94
N LYS A 74 -4.77 -3.46 13.00
CA LYS A 74 -4.70 -4.30 14.22
C LYS A 74 -4.00 -5.64 14.02
N ASN A 75 -4.20 -6.32 12.89
CA ASN A 75 -3.80 -7.71 12.72
C ASN A 75 -2.83 -7.95 11.55
N ILE A 76 -2.96 -7.15 10.48
CA ILE A 76 -2.19 -7.33 9.25
C ILE A 76 -0.69 -7.09 9.47
N ILE A 77 0.14 -7.92 8.85
CA ILE A 77 1.59 -7.73 8.84
C ILE A 77 1.92 -6.64 7.82
N LEU A 78 2.54 -5.57 8.29
CA LEU A 78 3.01 -4.46 7.45
C LEU A 78 4.47 -4.67 7.10
N GLY A 79 4.82 -4.52 5.82
CA GLY A 79 6.19 -4.74 5.36
C GLY A 79 6.55 -3.96 4.09
N THR A 80 7.81 -4.00 3.73
CA THR A 80 8.30 -3.46 2.46
C THR A 80 8.38 -4.56 1.41
N GLY A 81 8.13 -4.22 0.14
CA GLY A 81 8.22 -5.17 -0.98
C GLY A 81 8.74 -4.49 -2.25
N VAL A 82 9.93 -3.88 -2.26
CA VAL A 82 11.08 -3.99 -1.34
C VAL A 82 11.58 -2.61 -0.88
N THR A 83 12.53 -2.58 0.07
CA THR A 83 13.44 -1.43 0.28
C THR A 83 14.65 -1.59 -0.61
N VAL A 84 15.14 -0.52 -1.25
CA VAL A 84 16.28 -0.55 -2.19
C VAL A 84 17.55 0.01 -1.58
#